data_AF-A0A935T098-F1
#
_entry.id   AF-A0A935T098-F1
#
_cell.length_a   1.000
_cell.length_b   1.000
_cell.length_c   1.000
_cell.angle_alpha   90.00
_cell.angle_beta   90.00
_cell.angle_gamma   90.00
#
_symmetry.space_group_name_H-M   'P 1'
#
loop_
_entity.id
_entity.type
_entity.pdbx_description
1 polymer ?
#
loop_
_entity_poly.entity_id
_entity_poly.type
_entity_poly.pdbx_seq_one_letter_code
_entity_poly.pdbx_strand_id
1 'polypeptide(L)' 'MRRLLGRDDDAAGLLAAARARFARVVVKRPTYAPALATGASFVVESKLVRFDVYLDPSRMGSPMEKQAR' A
#
# COMPACT_ATOMS: atom_id res chain seq x y z
N MET A 1 19.07 -8.08 -13.64
CA MET A 1 18.88 -7.25 -12.43
C MET A 1 18.52 -8.05 -11.17
N ARG A 2 17.52 -8.94 -11.15
CA ARG A 2 17.17 -9.71 -9.93
C ARG A 2 18.33 -10.50 -9.29
N ARG A 3 19.25 -11.07 -10.08
CA ARG A 3 20.43 -11.77 -9.52
C ARG A 3 21.38 -10.87 -8.74
N LEU A 4 21.37 -9.55 -8.98
CA LEU A 4 22.26 -8.59 -8.32
C LEU A 4 21.68 -8.07 -7.00
N LEU A 5 20.36 -8.01 -6.88
CA LEU A 5 19.66 -7.31 -5.79
C LEU A 5 19.36 -8.19 -4.56
N GLY A 6 19.59 -9.50 -4.63
CA GLY A 6 19.31 -10.41 -3.52
C GLY A 6 17.82 -10.60 -3.23
N ARG A 7 17.50 -11.11 -2.03
CA ARG A 7 16.12 -11.26 -1.54
C ARG A 7 15.72 -10.00 -0.76
N ASP A 8 14.42 -9.72 -0.78
CA ASP A 8 13.79 -8.58 -0.11
C ASP A 8 13.13 -9.08 1.18
N ASP A 9 13.97 -9.38 2.18
CA ASP A 9 13.55 -10.03 3.43
C ASP A 9 12.94 -9.02 4.43
N ASP A 10 13.17 -7.72 4.23
CA ASP A 10 12.70 -6.62 5.10
C ASP A 10 11.43 -5.91 4.56
N ALA A 11 10.89 -6.34 3.42
CA ALA A 11 9.69 -5.77 2.82
C ALA A 11 8.51 -5.59 3.81
N ALA A 12 8.31 -6.56 4.70
CA ALA A 12 7.25 -6.48 5.71
C ALA A 12 7.53 -5.40 6.77
N GLY A 13 8.79 -5.27 7.19
CA GLY A 13 9.23 -4.22 8.12
C GLY A 13 9.10 -2.83 7.51
N LEU A 14 9.46 -2.68 6.24
CA LEU A 14 9.29 -1.44 5.49
C LEU A 14 7.82 -1.02 5.41
N LEU A 15 6.90 -1.97 5.13
CA LEU A 15 5.48 -1.69 5.08
C LEU A 15 4.93 -1.27 6.46
N ALA A 16 5.34 -1.93 7.54
CA ALA A 16 4.93 -1.56 8.90
C ALA A 16 5.39 -0.13 9.24
N ALA A 17 6.65 0.21 8.96
CA ALA A 17 7.18 1.56 9.18
C ALA A 17 6.46 2.62 8.34
N ALA A 18 6.16 2.33 7.07
CA ALA A 18 5.44 3.24 6.19
C ALA A 18 4.00 3.49 6.69
N ARG A 19 3.28 2.43 7.11
CA ARG A 19 1.92 2.54 7.65
C ARG A 19 1.85 3.37 8.92
N ALA A 20 2.91 3.36 9.74
CA ALA A 20 2.98 4.18 10.95
C ALA A 20 3.16 5.68 10.65
N ARG A 21 3.70 6.04 9.48
CA ARG A 21 4.08 7.42 9.15
C ARG A 21 3.14 8.10 8.17
N PHE A 22 2.61 7.39 7.18
CA PHE A 22 1.91 7.99 6.04
C PHE A 22 0.41 7.69 6.06
N ALA A 23 -0.39 8.67 5.61
CA ALA A 23 -1.85 8.53 5.51
C ALA A 23 -2.28 7.51 4.44
N ARG A 24 -1.42 7.28 3.44
CA ARG A 24 -1.64 6.30 2.37
C ARG A 24 -0.33 5.64 2.00
N VAL A 25 -0.33 4.31 1.99
CA VAL A 25 0.78 3.48 1.52
C VAL A 25 0.27 2.59 0.39
N VAL A 26 1.00 2.54 -0.72
CA VAL A 26 0.65 1.74 -1.89
C VAL A 26 1.76 0.75 -2.15
N VAL A 27 1.42 -0.54 -2.21
CA VAL A 27 2.38 -1.63 -2.45
C VAL A 27 2.09 -2.24 -3.81
N LYS A 28 3.03 -2.12 -4.75
CA LYS A 28 2.95 -2.79 -6.05
C LYS A 28 3.30 -4.28 -5.90
N ARG A 29 2.44 -5.16 -6.40
CA ARG A 29 2.64 -6.62 -6.35
C ARG A 29 2.29 -7.26 -7.70
N PRO A 30 2.96 -8.35 -8.12
CA PRO A 30 2.43 -9.22 -9.16
C PRO A 30 1.08 -9.80 -8.74
N THR A 31 0.15 -9.99 -9.67
CA THR A 31 -1.21 -10.46 -9.36
C THR A 31 -1.24 -11.82 -8.64
N TYR A 32 -0.32 -12.72 -9.00
CA TYR A 32 -0.18 -14.05 -8.40
C TYR A 32 0.60 -14.07 -7.07
N ALA A 33 1.24 -12.96 -6.69
CA ALA A 33 2.02 -12.94 -5.46
C ALA A 33 1.10 -12.88 -4.23
N PRO A 34 1.49 -13.52 -3.10
CA PRO A 34 0.80 -13.32 -1.83
C PRO A 34 0.75 -11.83 -1.45
N ALA A 35 -0.24 -11.42 -0.65
CA ALA A 35 -0.24 -10.07 -0.08
C ALA A 35 0.99 -9.87 0.82
N LEU A 36 1.56 -8.67 0.84
CA LEU A 36 2.73 -8.38 1.69
C LEU A 36 2.35 -8.29 3.18
N ALA A 37 1.14 -7.77 3.45
CA ALA A 37 0.52 -7.79 4.76
C ALA A 37 -1.00 -7.78 4.61
N THR A 38 -1.70 -8.17 5.68
CA THR A 38 -3.15 -8.09 5.77
C THR A 38 -3.64 -6.66 5.97
N GLY A 39 -4.93 -6.43 5.69
CA GLY A 39 -5.60 -5.16 5.97
C GLY A 39 -5.34 -4.06 4.93
N ALA A 40 -5.15 -4.43 3.66
CA ALA A 40 -5.30 -3.46 2.58
C ALA A 40 -6.75 -2.93 2.59
N SER A 41 -6.90 -1.61 2.52
CA SER A 41 -8.20 -0.95 2.45
C SER A 41 -8.91 -1.26 1.14
N PHE A 42 -8.16 -1.31 0.04
CA PHE A 42 -8.62 -1.79 -1.27
C PHE A 42 -7.44 -2.19 -2.14
N VAL A 43 -7.73 -2.85 -3.25
CA VAL A 43 -6.74 -3.29 -4.24
C VAL A 43 -7.10 -2.69 -5.59
N VAL A 44 -6.12 -2.10 -6.27
CA VAL A 44 -6.27 -1.65 -7.66
C VAL A 44 -5.58 -2.65 -8.58
N GLU A 45 -6.35 -3.31 -9.43
CA GLU A 45 -5.82 -4.34 -10.33
C GLU A 45 -5.49 -3.78 -11.72
N SER A 46 -4.46 -4.35 -12.33
CA SER A 46 -4.08 -4.14 -13.72
C SER A 46 -3.76 -5.49 -14.36
N LYS A 47 -3.38 -5.51 -15.64
CA LYS A 47 -3.19 -6.74 -16.41
C LYS A 47 -2.13 -7.68 -15.82
N LEU A 48 -1.06 -7.15 -15.24
CA LEU A 48 0.09 -7.94 -14.76
C LEU A 48 0.45 -7.70 -13.29
N VAL A 49 -0.11 -6.65 -12.70
CA VAL A 49 0.21 -6.20 -11.35
C VAL A 49 -1.05 -5.74 -10.66
N ARG A 50 -1.02 -5.77 -9.34
CA ARG A 50 -2.00 -5.11 -8.49
C ARG A 50 -1.29 -4.14 -7.54
N PHE A 51 -2.05 -3.21 -7.01
CA PHE A 51 -1.61 -2.25 -6.01
C PHE A 51 -2.45 -2.45 -4.75
N ASP A 52 -1.83 -2.98 -3.70
CA ASP A 52 -2.46 -3.11 -2.39
C ASP A 52 -2.37 -1.73 -1.70
N VAL A 53 -3.52 -1.12 -1.41
CA VAL A 53 -3.60 0.25 -0.85
C VAL A 53 -4.01 0.20 0.61
N TYR A 54 -3.18 0.80 1.48
CA TYR A 54 -3.41 0.90 2.91
C TYR A 54 -3.66 2.38 3.27
N LEU A 55 -4.81 2.66 3.88
CA LEU A 55 -5.20 4.00 4.32
C LEU A 55 -5.18 4.10 5.86
N ASP A 56 -4.77 5.26 6.35
CA ASP A 56 -4.95 5.67 7.74
C ASP A 56 -5.91 6.89 7.78
N PRO A 57 -7.21 6.67 8.06
CA PRO A 57 -8.20 7.74 8.10
C PRO A 57 -7.90 8.82 9.14
N SER A 58 -7.18 8.51 10.22
CA SER A 58 -6.83 9.50 11.25
C SER A 58 -5.81 10.53 10.75
N ARG A 59 -5.08 10.19 9.69
CA ARG A 59 -4.07 11.04 9.05
C ARG A 59 -4.52 11.62 7.72
N MET A 60 -5.63 11.12 7.16
CA MET A 60 -6.30 11.81 6.09
C MET A 60 -6.99 13.03 6.71
N GLY A 61 -6.64 14.23 6.22
CA GLY A 61 -7.36 15.44 6.62
C GLY A 61 -8.87 15.23 6.44
N SER A 62 -9.66 15.86 7.31
CA SER A 62 -11.12 15.73 7.27
C SER A 62 -11.64 15.81 5.84
N PRO A 63 -12.55 14.92 5.42
CA PRO A 63 -13.22 15.10 4.14
C PRO A 63 -13.80 16.50 4.18
N MET A 64 -13.34 17.39 3.29
CA MET A 64 -13.95 18.70 3.12
C MET A 64 -15.45 18.49 2.99
N GLU A 65 -16.17 18.89 4.02
CA GLU A 65 -17.61 19.00 4.03
C GLU A 65 -17.97 19.81 2.79
N LYS A 66 -18.56 19.14 1.79
CA LYS A 66 -18.97 19.80 0.55
C LYS A 66 -19.97 20.87 0.97
N GLN A 67 -19.51 22.12 1.03
CA GLN A 67 -20.39 23.27 1.20
C GLN A 67 -21.40 23.27 0.07
N ALA A 68 -22.64 22.95 0.43
CA ALA A 68 -23.79 23.14 -0.42
C ALA A 68 -23.85 24.61 -0.84
N ARG A 69 -23.94 24.84 -2.15
CA ARG A 69 -24.31 26.11 -2.75
C ARG A 69 -25.69 25.96 -3.36
#